data_AF-A0A2R5L0L9-F1
#
_entry.id   AF-A0A2R5L0L9-F1
#
_cell.length_a   1.000
_cell.length_b   1.000
_cell.length_c   1.000
_cell.angle_alpha   90.00
_cell.angle_beta   90.00
_cell.angle_gamma   90.00
#
_symmetry.space_group_name_H-M   'P 1'
#
loop_
_entity.id
_entity.type
_entity.pdbx_description
1 polymer ?
#
loop_
_entity_poly.entity_id
_entity_poly.type
_entity_poly.pdbx_seq_one_letter_code
_entity_poly.pdbx_strand_id
1 'polypeptide(L)'
;RNHTAVFSDRLFAQEWAKYRWGVFEEYGHPDDPLYPTYYRSEPRSHTPTGCSNVAVIGIPSSCDPFHQECRFHPQPLRNLQVTSSLLYLHYLPNVGHFCGDDTHDSTTPTKHNAMCEGRSAWDVMAQHQDFQQGAPPEGHRSSQPLFEYMRPAANRYV
;
A
#
# COMPACT_ATOMS: atom_id res chain seq x y z
N ARG A 1 0.50 -9.95 21.03
CA ARG A 1 1.46 -9.13 20.25
C ARG A 1 1.00 -7.68 20.36
N ASN A 2 1.89 -6.72 20.61
CA ASN A 2 1.49 -5.32 20.77
C ASN A 2 0.98 -4.79 19.41
N HIS A 3 -0.31 -4.47 19.32
CA HIS A 3 -0.97 -4.15 18.04
C HIS A 3 -0.35 -2.91 17.37
N THR A 4 0.14 -1.95 18.15
CA THR A 4 0.79 -0.73 17.66
C THR A 4 2.12 -0.98 16.94
N ALA A 5 2.91 -1.97 17.39
CA ALA A 5 4.19 -2.30 16.76
C ALA A 5 3.99 -2.91 15.35
N VAL A 6 2.99 -3.79 15.20
CA VAL A 6 2.70 -4.45 13.90
C VAL A 6 2.25 -3.44 12.84
N PHE A 7 1.51 -2.40 13.22
CA PHE A 7 1.14 -1.32 12.30
C PHE A 7 2.37 -0.50 11.86
N SER A 8 3.30 -0.25 12.77
CA SER A 8 4.52 0.49 12.48
C SER A 8 5.45 -0.26 11.51
N ASP A 9 5.58 -1.58 11.63
CA ASP A 9 6.48 -2.37 10.78
C ASP A 9 6.02 -2.39 9.32
N ARG A 10 4.72 -2.50 9.08
CA ARG A 10 4.15 -2.54 7.72
C ARG A 10 4.12 -1.17 7.07
N LEU A 11 3.86 -0.12 7.84
CA LEU A 11 4.00 1.25 7.37
C LEU A 11 5.46 1.53 6.99
N PHE A 12 6.41 1.09 7.82
CA PHE A 12 7.82 1.20 7.49
C PHE A 12 8.17 0.46 6.19
N ALA A 13 7.72 -0.79 6.04
CA ALA A 13 7.93 -1.55 4.82
C ALA A 13 7.31 -0.87 3.59
N GLN A 14 6.11 -0.28 3.73
CA GLN A 14 5.45 0.49 2.68
C GLN A 14 6.30 1.69 2.24
N GLU A 15 6.71 2.54 3.18
CA GLU A 15 7.50 3.75 2.88
C GLU A 15 8.91 3.42 2.38
N TRP A 16 9.54 2.40 2.95
CA TRP A 16 10.85 1.94 2.48
C TRP A 16 10.76 1.38 1.05
N ALA A 17 9.71 0.64 0.69
CA ALA A 17 9.53 0.13 -0.66
C ALA A 17 9.36 1.26 -1.68
N LYS A 18 8.57 2.30 -1.34
CA LYS A 18 8.44 3.51 -2.17
C LYS A 18 9.80 4.17 -2.41
N TYR A 19 10.60 4.31 -1.34
CA TYR A 19 11.93 4.91 -1.42
C TYR A 19 12.95 4.06 -2.20
N ARG A 20 13.05 2.76 -1.90
CA ARG A 20 14.11 1.89 -2.43
C ARG A 20 13.83 1.45 -3.86
N TRP A 21 12.59 1.09 -4.15
CA TRP A 21 12.22 0.40 -5.39
C TRP A 21 11.40 1.27 -6.35
N GLY A 22 10.99 2.47 -5.93
CA GLY A 22 10.23 3.39 -6.80
C GLY A 22 8.80 2.91 -7.09
N VAL A 23 8.20 2.16 -6.17
CA VAL A 23 6.76 1.85 -6.21
C VAL A 23 5.96 2.98 -5.58
N PHE A 24 4.64 3.03 -5.84
CA PHE A 24 3.77 4.11 -5.38
C PHE A 24 2.51 3.56 -4.70
N GLU A 25 1.74 4.43 -4.09
CA GLU A 25 0.45 4.09 -3.51
C GLU A 25 -0.48 3.39 -4.52
N GLU A 26 -1.05 2.25 -4.11
CA GLU A 26 -2.05 1.51 -4.88
C GLU A 26 -3.47 1.87 -4.45
N TYR A 27 -3.70 3.12 -4.02
CA TYR A 27 -5.00 3.62 -3.58
C TYR A 27 -5.23 5.07 -3.96
N GLY A 28 -6.49 5.48 -3.96
CA GLY A 28 -6.90 6.85 -4.26
C GLY A 28 -6.82 7.80 -3.06
N HIS A 29 -6.66 9.09 -3.36
CA HIS A 29 -6.59 10.18 -2.39
C HIS A 29 -7.84 11.07 -2.48
N PRO A 30 -8.39 11.53 -1.34
CA PRO A 30 -9.48 12.51 -1.33
C PRO A 30 -9.07 13.79 -2.04
N ASP A 31 -10.02 14.39 -2.74
CA ASP A 31 -9.84 15.63 -3.52
C ASP A 31 -8.76 15.56 -4.61
N ASP A 32 -8.28 14.35 -4.94
CA ASP A 32 -7.35 14.12 -6.05
C ASP A 32 -8.13 13.68 -7.31
N PRO A 33 -8.19 14.53 -8.36
CA PRO A 33 -8.90 14.19 -9.58
C PRO A 33 -8.17 13.16 -10.45
N LEU A 34 -6.86 12.98 -10.26
CA LEU A 34 -6.05 12.01 -11.02
C LEU A 34 -6.09 10.63 -10.36
N TYR A 35 -6.08 10.60 -9.02
CA TYR A 35 -6.09 9.37 -8.23
C TYR A 35 -7.26 9.38 -7.25
N PRO A 36 -8.52 9.33 -7.73
CA PRO A 36 -9.69 9.51 -6.87
C PRO A 36 -9.89 8.32 -5.93
N THR A 37 -10.49 8.52 -4.75
CA THR A 37 -10.80 7.45 -3.79
C THR A 37 -11.77 6.40 -4.32
N TYR A 38 -12.66 6.79 -5.24
CA TYR A 38 -13.57 5.91 -5.95
C TYR A 38 -13.50 6.20 -7.44
N TYR A 39 -13.64 5.15 -8.24
CA TYR A 39 -13.74 5.25 -9.68
C TYR A 39 -14.96 4.50 -10.19
N ARG A 40 -15.35 4.82 -11.43
CA ARG A 40 -16.49 4.22 -12.08
C ARG A 40 -16.00 3.15 -13.05
N SER A 41 -16.17 1.88 -12.67
CA SER A 41 -15.90 0.76 -13.57
C SER A 41 -17.05 0.51 -14.56
N GLU A 42 -18.28 0.81 -14.15
CA GLU A 42 -19.52 0.52 -14.89
C GLU A 42 -20.55 1.65 -14.75
N PRO A 43 -21.56 1.72 -15.63
CA PRO A 43 -22.63 2.68 -15.47
C PRO A 43 -23.39 2.49 -14.14
N ARG A 44 -23.14 3.38 -13.16
CA ARG A 44 -23.68 3.41 -11.78
C ARG A 44 -22.91 2.59 -10.73
N SER A 45 -21.69 2.13 -11.02
CA SER A 45 -20.80 1.61 -9.97
C SER A 45 -19.89 2.70 -9.41
N HIS A 46 -19.64 2.63 -8.10
CA HIS A 46 -18.53 3.31 -7.45
C HIS A 46 -17.68 2.24 -6.79
N THR A 47 -16.51 2.00 -7.36
CA THR A 47 -15.57 1.02 -6.88
C THR A 47 -14.47 1.75 -6.12
N PRO A 48 -14.11 1.34 -4.89
CA PRO A 48 -12.96 1.90 -4.20
C PRO A 48 -11.70 1.73 -5.05
N THR A 49 -10.93 2.81 -5.21
CA THR A 49 -9.64 2.77 -5.89
C THR A 49 -8.62 2.12 -4.96
N GLY A 50 -8.16 0.93 -5.32
CA GLY A 50 -7.37 0.09 -4.45
C GLY A 50 -6.86 -1.18 -5.14
N CYS A 51 -5.75 -1.73 -4.66
CA CYS A 51 -5.34 -3.10 -5.01
C CYS A 51 -5.38 -4.04 -3.81
N SER A 52 -6.04 -5.18 -3.98
CA SER A 52 -6.12 -6.24 -2.97
C SER A 52 -6.41 -7.60 -3.61
N ASN A 53 -5.90 -8.67 -3.01
CA ASN A 53 -6.09 -10.04 -3.50
C ASN A 53 -7.56 -10.48 -3.60
N VAL A 54 -8.45 -9.83 -2.85
CA VAL A 54 -9.89 -10.08 -2.84
C VAL A 54 -10.61 -8.77 -2.57
N ALA A 55 -11.88 -8.67 -2.96
CA ALA A 55 -12.69 -7.48 -2.70
C ALA A 55 -12.78 -7.16 -1.21
N VAL A 56 -12.53 -5.89 -0.85
CA VAL A 56 -12.51 -5.42 0.54
C VAL A 56 -13.92 -5.01 0.97
N ILE A 57 -14.33 -5.48 2.14
CA ILE A 57 -15.62 -5.13 2.74
C ILE A 57 -15.48 -3.80 3.49
N GLY A 58 -16.17 -2.77 2.99
CA GLY A 58 -16.27 -1.46 3.61
C GLY A 58 -17.37 -1.36 4.67
N ILE A 59 -17.33 -0.29 5.46
CA ILE A 59 -18.45 0.14 6.31
C ILE A 59 -19.57 0.65 5.39
N PRO A 60 -20.77 0.05 5.43
CA PRO A 60 -21.92 0.55 4.67
C PRO A 60 -22.22 2.01 5.03
N SER A 61 -22.47 2.84 4.02
CA SER A 61 -22.85 4.26 4.19
C SER A 61 -21.83 5.10 4.99
N SER A 62 -20.55 4.72 4.99
CA SER A 62 -19.50 5.52 5.66
C SER A 62 -19.40 6.94 5.12
N CYS A 63 -19.64 7.12 3.82
CA CYS A 63 -19.85 8.39 3.17
C CYS A 63 -20.55 8.17 1.82
N ASP A 64 -20.98 9.26 1.21
CA ASP A 64 -21.47 9.26 -0.16
C ASP A 64 -20.26 9.26 -1.13
N PRO A 65 -20.07 8.22 -1.97
CA PRO A 65 -18.95 8.14 -2.91
C PRO A 65 -18.98 9.21 -4.00
N PHE A 66 -20.05 10.01 -4.11
CA PHE A 66 -20.11 11.19 -4.98
C PHE A 66 -19.43 12.42 -4.36
N HIS A 67 -19.08 12.41 -3.07
CA HIS A 67 -18.38 13.52 -2.41
C HIS A 67 -16.86 13.33 -2.49
N GLN A 68 -16.14 14.41 -2.83
CA GLN A 68 -14.68 14.40 -3.05
C GLN A 68 -13.87 14.01 -1.80
N GLU A 69 -14.41 14.32 -0.62
CA GLU A 69 -13.83 14.02 0.69
C GLU A 69 -14.09 12.56 1.15
N CYS A 70 -14.89 11.79 0.40
CA CYS A 70 -15.28 10.44 0.81
C CYS A 70 -14.09 9.47 0.76
N ARG A 71 -13.79 8.87 1.90
CA ARG A 71 -12.74 7.84 2.05
C ARG A 71 -13.38 6.47 2.16
N PHE A 72 -12.77 5.48 1.53
CA PHE A 72 -13.15 4.09 1.77
C PHE A 72 -12.69 3.64 3.16
N HIS A 73 -13.65 3.22 3.99
CA HIS A 73 -13.38 2.73 5.34
C HIS A 73 -13.57 1.21 5.42
N PRO A 74 -12.51 0.40 5.38
CA PRO A 74 -12.62 -1.05 5.49
C PRO A 74 -12.97 -1.49 6.92
N GLN A 75 -13.67 -2.61 7.06
CA GLN A 75 -13.98 -3.23 8.35
C GLN A 75 -12.89 -4.28 8.69
N PRO A 76 -11.94 -4.01 9.62
CA PRO A 76 -10.74 -4.86 9.72
C PRO A 76 -11.02 -6.33 10.04
N LEU A 77 -11.98 -6.59 10.93
CA LEU A 77 -12.34 -7.94 11.37
C LEU A 77 -13.18 -8.73 10.34
N ARG A 78 -13.70 -8.07 9.31
CA ARG A 78 -14.44 -8.72 8.20
C ARG A 78 -13.58 -8.92 6.95
N ASN A 79 -12.30 -8.53 7.02
CA ASN A 79 -11.35 -8.57 5.92
C ASN A 79 -10.12 -9.43 6.28
N LEU A 80 -10.30 -10.50 7.05
CA LEU A 80 -9.21 -11.41 7.44
C LEU A 80 -8.61 -12.16 6.23
N GLN A 81 -9.36 -12.30 5.15
CA GLN A 81 -8.93 -12.88 3.88
C GLN A 81 -8.02 -11.95 3.04
N VAL A 82 -7.93 -10.67 3.41
CA VAL A 82 -7.14 -9.68 2.67
C VAL A 82 -5.69 -9.77 3.12
N THR A 83 -4.81 -10.08 2.18
CA THR A 83 -3.37 -10.31 2.40
C THR A 83 -2.48 -9.38 1.58
N SER A 84 -3.01 -8.76 0.52
CA SER A 84 -2.40 -7.65 -0.23
C SER A 84 -3.40 -6.48 -0.34
N SER A 85 -2.96 -5.24 -0.57
CA SER A 85 -1.58 -4.78 -0.75
C SER A 85 -1.02 -3.98 0.43
N LEU A 86 0.27 -4.15 0.72
CA LEU A 86 1.05 -3.27 1.61
C LEU A 86 1.06 -1.82 1.11
N LEU A 87 0.91 -1.57 -0.19
CA LEU A 87 0.81 -0.22 -0.75
C LEU A 87 -0.58 0.40 -0.64
N TYR A 88 -1.56 -0.31 -0.06
CA TYR A 88 -2.93 0.18 0.16
C TYR A 88 -3.40 0.04 1.61
N LEU A 89 -3.68 -1.19 2.07
CA LEU A 89 -4.34 -1.45 3.36
C LEU A 89 -3.39 -2.14 4.34
N HIS A 90 -2.17 -1.64 4.47
CA HIS A 90 -1.14 -2.21 5.37
C HIS A 90 -1.62 -2.40 6.82
N TYR A 91 -2.61 -1.63 7.25
CA TYR A 91 -3.22 -1.70 8.57
C TYR A 91 -4.28 -2.80 8.74
N LEU A 92 -4.58 -3.61 7.71
CA LEU A 92 -5.45 -4.77 7.89
C LEU A 92 -4.69 -5.96 8.49
N PRO A 93 -5.32 -6.79 9.36
CA PRO A 93 -4.60 -7.76 10.20
C PRO A 93 -3.68 -8.73 9.46
N ASN A 94 -4.05 -9.16 8.25
CA ASN A 94 -3.33 -10.18 7.49
C ASN A 94 -2.61 -9.61 6.26
N VAL A 95 -2.64 -8.30 6.05
CA VAL A 95 -1.89 -7.68 4.94
C VAL A 95 -0.40 -7.74 5.24
N GLY A 96 0.33 -8.39 4.33
CA GLY A 96 1.77 -8.59 4.42
C GLY A 96 2.45 -8.75 3.06
N HIS A 97 1.69 -8.68 1.97
CA HIS A 97 2.19 -8.81 0.60
C HIS A 97 1.90 -7.55 -0.20
N PHE A 98 2.72 -7.31 -1.21
CA PHE A 98 2.41 -6.37 -2.28
C PHE A 98 1.46 -7.04 -3.28
N CYS A 99 0.70 -6.26 -4.06
CA CYS A 99 -0.03 -6.83 -5.18
C CYS A 99 0.93 -7.35 -6.25
N GLY A 100 0.61 -8.51 -6.82
CA GLY A 100 1.31 -9.12 -7.95
C GLY A 100 0.35 -9.36 -9.12
N ASP A 101 0.86 -9.90 -10.23
CA ASP A 101 0.12 -10.00 -11.49
C ASP A 101 -1.18 -10.82 -11.42
N ASP A 102 -1.28 -11.75 -10.49
CA ASP A 102 -2.47 -12.57 -10.26
C ASP A 102 -3.61 -11.82 -9.56
N THR A 103 -3.29 -10.72 -8.88
CA THR A 103 -4.19 -9.96 -8.00
C THR A 103 -4.33 -8.50 -8.40
N HIS A 104 -3.51 -8.04 -9.35
CA HIS A 104 -3.40 -6.65 -9.75
C HIS A 104 -4.33 -6.32 -10.93
N ASP A 105 -5.06 -5.21 -10.81
CA ASP A 105 -5.84 -4.64 -11.90
C ASP A 105 -5.13 -3.39 -12.43
N SER A 106 -4.54 -3.53 -13.62
CA SER A 106 -3.78 -2.47 -14.29
C SER A 106 -4.65 -1.29 -14.76
N THR A 107 -5.98 -1.43 -14.73
CA THR A 107 -6.93 -0.39 -15.15
C THR A 107 -7.41 0.50 -14.01
N THR A 108 -7.18 0.11 -12.76
CA THR A 108 -7.56 0.91 -11.59
C THR A 108 -6.77 2.23 -11.59
N PRO A 109 -7.40 3.40 -11.33
CA PRO A 109 -6.73 4.71 -11.41
C PRO A 109 -5.89 4.99 -10.16
N THR A 110 -4.89 4.15 -9.90
CA THR A 110 -3.91 4.36 -8.83
C THR A 110 -2.71 5.16 -9.33
N LYS A 111 -2.00 5.82 -8.40
CA LYS A 111 -0.72 6.47 -8.72
C LYS A 111 0.31 5.47 -9.20
N HIS A 112 0.34 4.27 -8.63
CA HIS A 112 1.22 3.20 -9.08
C HIS A 112 1.00 2.83 -10.55
N ASN A 113 -0.25 2.59 -10.96
CA ASN A 113 -0.56 2.24 -12.35
C ASN A 113 -0.14 3.35 -13.31
N ALA A 114 -0.41 4.61 -12.95
CA ALA A 114 -0.03 5.76 -13.78
C ALA A 114 1.49 5.91 -13.93
N MET A 115 2.26 5.66 -12.87
CA MET A 115 3.71 5.88 -12.85
C MET A 115 4.51 4.66 -13.31
N CYS A 116 3.92 3.47 -13.28
CA CYS A 116 4.58 2.20 -13.56
C CYS A 116 3.96 1.46 -14.76
N GLU A 117 3.30 2.18 -15.67
CA GLU A 117 2.74 1.63 -16.92
C GLU A 117 1.76 0.47 -16.69
N GLY A 118 1.00 0.52 -15.58
CA GLY A 118 0.03 -0.50 -15.19
C GLY A 118 0.64 -1.83 -14.72
N ARG A 119 1.94 -1.87 -14.44
CA ARG A 119 2.62 -3.04 -13.90
C ARG A 119 2.32 -3.18 -12.40
N SER A 120 2.30 -4.41 -11.90
CA SER A 120 2.11 -4.68 -10.48
C SER A 120 3.30 -4.21 -9.64
N ALA A 121 3.06 -3.89 -8.37
CA ALA A 121 4.12 -3.49 -7.47
C ALA A 121 5.17 -4.60 -7.33
N TRP A 122 4.72 -5.86 -7.25
CA TRP A 122 5.62 -7.02 -7.23
C TRP A 122 6.54 -7.06 -8.45
N ASP A 123 5.99 -6.84 -9.65
CA ASP A 123 6.75 -6.84 -10.88
C ASP A 123 7.81 -5.74 -10.94
N VAL A 124 7.44 -4.52 -10.53
CA VAL A 124 8.38 -3.38 -10.50
C VAL A 124 9.54 -3.69 -9.55
N MET A 125 9.23 -4.21 -8.35
CA MET A 125 10.25 -4.57 -7.37
C MET A 125 11.13 -5.71 -7.88
N ALA A 126 10.54 -6.78 -8.44
CA ALA A 126 11.28 -7.98 -8.88
C ALA A 126 12.34 -7.68 -9.96
N GLN A 127 12.18 -6.60 -10.72
CA GLN A 127 13.15 -6.16 -11.73
C GLN A 127 14.28 -5.27 -11.17
N HIS A 128 14.15 -4.82 -9.92
CA HIS A 128 15.15 -3.97 -9.29
C HIS A 128 16.47 -4.72 -9.05
N GLN A 129 17.61 -4.00 -9.11
CA GLN A 129 18.95 -4.56 -8.93
C GLN A 129 19.14 -5.36 -7.63
N ASP A 130 18.36 -5.05 -6.59
CA ASP A 130 18.35 -5.76 -5.31
C ASP A 130 18.03 -7.25 -5.44
N PHE A 131 17.32 -7.63 -6.50
CA PHE A 131 16.89 -9.01 -6.75
C PHE A 131 17.70 -9.71 -7.85
N GLN A 132 18.62 -8.99 -8.51
CA GLN A 132 19.44 -9.56 -9.59
C GLN A 132 20.56 -10.47 -9.08
N GLN A 133 21.01 -10.29 -7.84
CA GLN A 133 22.13 -11.05 -7.25
C GLN A 133 21.70 -12.36 -6.55
N GLY A 134 20.45 -12.79 -6.72
CA GLY A 134 19.89 -13.98 -6.09
C GLY A 134 19.52 -13.76 -4.62
N ALA A 135 19.04 -14.83 -3.96
CA ALA A 135 18.72 -14.78 -2.54
C ALA A 135 19.99 -14.40 -1.75
N PRO A 136 19.87 -13.57 -0.69
CA PRO A 136 21.00 -13.30 0.19
C PRO A 136 21.59 -14.64 0.66
N PRO A 137 22.92 -14.78 0.72
CA PRO A 137 23.56 -16.04 1.10
C PRO A 137 22.97 -16.55 2.41
N GLU A 138 22.57 -17.83 2.45
CA GLU A 138 22.08 -18.50 3.65
C GLU A 138 23.09 -18.27 4.79
N GLY A 139 22.79 -17.36 5.72
CA GLY A 139 23.78 -16.96 6.71
C GLY A 139 23.53 -15.66 7.49
N HIS A 140 22.62 -14.78 7.06
CA HIS A 140 22.26 -13.61 7.87
C HIS A 140 21.34 -14.00 9.03
N ARG A 141 21.96 -14.32 10.17
CA ARG A 141 21.34 -14.85 11.40
C ARG A 141 20.58 -13.83 12.26
N SER A 142 20.35 -12.62 11.78
CA SER A 142 19.56 -11.64 12.51
C SER A 142 18.54 -10.98 11.60
N SER A 143 17.26 -11.28 11.84
CA SER A 143 16.12 -10.51 11.33
C SER A 143 15.84 -9.26 12.16
N GLN A 144 16.69 -8.95 13.15
CA GLN A 144 16.59 -7.70 13.89
C GLN A 144 17.28 -6.58 13.08
N PRO A 145 16.52 -5.62 12.53
CA PRO A 145 17.11 -4.48 11.86
C PRO A 145 17.84 -3.58 12.86
N LEU A 146 18.97 -3.03 12.45
CA LEU A 146 19.65 -1.95 13.17
C LEU A 146 19.32 -0.63 12.46
N PHE A 147 18.72 0.31 13.19
CA PHE A 147 18.38 1.62 12.65
C PHE A 147 19.29 2.70 13.25
N GLU A 148 19.92 3.47 12.38
CA GLU A 148 20.59 4.71 12.75
C GLU A 148 19.81 5.87 12.14
N TYR A 149 19.32 6.79 12.98
CA TYR A 149 18.53 7.92 12.53
C TYR A 149 19.14 9.23 13.01
N MET A 150 19.20 10.19 12.09
CA MET A 150 19.70 11.54 12.35
C MET A 150 18.55 12.40 12.88
N ARG A 151 18.79 13.10 14.00
CA ARG A 151 17.82 14.05 14.56
C ARG A 151 18.35 15.47 14.31
N PRO A 152 17.48 16.44 13.94
CA PRO A 152 17.88 17.84 13.92
C PRO A 152 18.46 18.24 15.29
N ALA A 153 19.56 19.00 15.28
CA ALA A 153 20.06 19.61 16.50
C ALA A 153 18.96 20.50 17.11
N ALA A 154 18.78 20.43 18.43
CA ALA A 154 17.82 21.30 19.10
C ALA A 154 18.16 22.76 18.77
N ASN A 155 17.17 23.51 18.24
CA ASN A 155 17.32 24.93 17.99
C ASN A 155 17.71 25.61 19.31
N ARG A 156 18.91 26.18 19.39
CA ARG A 156 19.26 27.12 20.45
C ARG A 156 18.53 28.42 20.14
N TYR A 157 17.45 28.68 20.88
CA TYR A 157 16.90 30.03 20.96
C TYR A 157 17.97 30.91 21.59
N VAL A 158 18.45 31.91 20.85
CA VAL A 158 19.34 32.98 21.34
C VAL A 158 18.45 34.16 21.72
#